data_AF-A0A820WTC0-F1
#
_entry.id   AF-A0A820WTC0-F1
#
_cell.length_a   1.000
_cell.length_b   1.000
_cell.length_c   1.000
_cell.angle_alpha   90.00
_cell.angle_beta   90.00
_cell.angle_gamma   90.00
#
_symmetry.space_group_name_H-M   'P 1'
#
loop_
_entity.id
_entity.type
_entity.pdbx_description
1 polymer ?
#
loop_
_entity_poly.entity_id
_entity_poly.type
_entity_poly.pdbx_seq_one_letter_code
_entity_poly.pdbx_strand_id
1 'polypeptide(L)'
;MTFVHTIKEFKHNLADRFLSDTWLRAIDFSKWAIVGGCVLNALCRSPFSDTKQQDVNLVYYANDILDFKKSIDVTVNNLDKLVSQDLCNEIKVERIPGTPEYNVFLPCYVRLKFTWAAIGNSKNPLSHILHSFDMDICQIAFTGDKIVSTFPFLQALATKSFIVYSLHARSPKHLCTRIAKYCNRGFNLLETVNFDGEFDSLMEQEEIPLYRVEHLTYIDDDGEIQFATKKFHRSFINNVDTFRLQEKFMHMVCPQLLQYA
;
A
#
# COMPACT_ATOMS: atom_id res chain seq x y z
N MET A 1 6.70 -9.85 -22.61
CA MET A 1 6.22 -8.59 -22.02
C MET A 1 7.12 -7.51 -22.55
N THR A 2 6.56 -6.51 -23.22
CA THR A 2 7.29 -5.35 -23.74
C THR A 2 6.96 -4.13 -22.89
N PHE A 3 7.99 -3.39 -22.48
CA PHE A 3 7.84 -2.21 -21.65
C PHE A 3 7.84 -0.92 -22.47
N VAL A 4 7.21 0.12 -21.94
CA VAL A 4 7.33 1.48 -22.47
C VAL A 4 8.75 2.01 -22.30
N HIS A 5 9.16 2.94 -23.15
CA HIS A 5 10.51 3.52 -23.14
C HIS A 5 10.53 4.99 -22.70
N THR A 6 9.37 5.64 -22.63
CA THR A 6 9.26 7.06 -22.27
C THR A 6 8.16 7.30 -21.25
N ILE A 7 8.31 8.38 -20.47
CA ILE A 7 7.26 8.84 -19.54
C ILE A 7 5.98 9.24 -20.30
N LYS A 8 6.12 9.71 -21.55
CA LYS A 8 4.97 10.01 -22.41
C LYS A 8 4.17 8.75 -22.74
N GLU A 9 4.85 7.67 -23.13
CA GLU A 9 4.20 6.36 -23.36
C GLU A 9 3.56 5.82 -22.08
N PHE A 10 4.23 5.95 -20.93
CA PHE A 10 3.68 5.56 -19.63
C PHE A 10 2.38 6.32 -19.29
N LYS A 11 2.37 7.65 -19.45
CA LYS A 11 1.18 8.48 -19.20
C LYS A 11 0.05 8.16 -20.18
N HIS A 12 0.38 7.92 -21.44
CA HIS A 12 -0.60 7.46 -22.43
C HIS A 12 -1.22 6.12 -22.03
N ASN A 13 -0.40 5.15 -21.59
CA ASN A 13 -0.89 3.88 -21.08
C ASN A 13 -1.77 4.03 -19.83
N LEU A 14 -1.52 5.02 -18.97
CA LEU A 14 -2.42 5.33 -17.84
C LEU A 14 -3.75 5.90 -18.35
N ALA A 15 -3.70 6.85 -19.28
CA ALA A 15 -4.89 7.47 -19.86
C ALA A 15 -5.81 6.44 -20.53
N ASP A 16 -5.24 5.54 -21.34
CA ASP A 16 -6.00 4.49 -22.04
C ASP A 16 -6.73 3.55 -21.07
N ARG A 17 -6.17 3.33 -19.87
CA ARG A 17 -6.75 2.46 -18.85
C ARG A 17 -7.84 3.12 -18.04
N PHE A 18 -7.67 4.39 -17.75
CA PHE A 18 -8.55 5.16 -16.87
C PHE A 18 -9.46 6.12 -17.62
N LEU A 19 -9.56 5.95 -18.95
CA LEU A 19 -10.22 6.83 -19.92
C LEU A 19 -9.65 8.26 -19.99
N SER A 20 -8.83 8.64 -19.01
CA SER A 20 -8.17 9.94 -18.91
C SER A 20 -7.02 9.86 -17.90
N ASP A 21 -5.97 10.63 -18.13
CA ASP A 21 -4.91 10.90 -17.16
C ASP A 21 -5.05 12.30 -16.52
N THR A 22 -6.12 13.04 -16.84
CA THR A 22 -6.35 14.42 -16.36
C THR A 22 -6.38 14.49 -14.83
N TRP A 23 -6.88 13.45 -14.16
CA TRP A 23 -6.90 13.36 -12.69
C TRP A 23 -5.49 13.42 -12.07
N LEU A 24 -4.43 13.04 -12.80
CA LEU A 24 -3.05 13.21 -12.34
C LEU A 24 -2.73 14.68 -12.05
N ARG A 25 -3.38 15.63 -12.72
CA ARG A 25 -3.16 17.08 -12.52
C ARG A 25 -3.69 17.57 -11.17
N ALA A 26 -4.59 16.83 -10.53
CA ALA A 26 -5.08 17.17 -9.20
C ALA A 26 -4.15 16.69 -8.09
N ILE A 27 -3.21 15.78 -8.39
CA ILE A 27 -2.31 15.17 -7.41
C ILE A 27 -1.06 16.05 -7.24
N ASP A 28 -0.78 16.45 -6.01
CA ASP A 28 0.48 17.10 -5.65
C ASP A 28 1.60 16.08 -5.47
N PHE A 29 2.34 15.80 -6.55
CA PHE A 29 3.43 14.83 -6.54
C PHE A 29 4.65 15.23 -5.70
N SER A 30 4.71 16.46 -5.17
CA SER A 30 5.72 16.82 -4.17
C SER A 30 5.48 16.13 -2.82
N LYS A 31 4.27 15.63 -2.58
CA LYS A 31 3.86 14.95 -1.35
C LYS A 31 3.37 13.52 -1.56
N TRP A 32 2.86 13.22 -2.76
CA TRP A 32 2.24 11.96 -3.12
C TRP A 32 3.03 11.20 -4.16
N ALA A 33 3.07 9.88 -4.02
CA ALA A 33 3.56 8.97 -5.05
C ALA A 33 2.48 7.95 -5.38
N ILE A 34 2.33 7.62 -6.66
CA ILE A 34 1.54 6.46 -7.09
C ILE A 34 2.44 5.24 -6.99
N VAL A 35 1.99 4.16 -6.36
CA VAL A 35 2.84 3.01 -6.05
C VAL A 35 2.24 1.67 -6.45
N GLY A 36 3.12 0.69 -6.68
CA GLY A 36 2.78 -0.71 -6.84
C GLY A 36 2.14 -1.06 -8.18
N GLY A 37 1.13 -1.93 -8.12
CA GLY A 37 0.60 -2.63 -9.30
C GLY A 37 0.11 -1.72 -10.42
N CYS A 38 -0.48 -0.57 -10.11
CA CYS A 38 -0.92 0.42 -11.13
C CYS A 38 0.26 0.88 -12.00
N VAL A 39 1.40 1.20 -11.39
CA VAL A 39 2.60 1.68 -12.09
C VAL A 39 3.20 0.56 -12.94
N LEU A 40 3.34 -0.64 -12.38
CA LEU A 40 3.80 -1.81 -13.12
C LEU A 40 2.93 -2.11 -14.35
N ASN A 41 1.61 -2.01 -14.21
CA ASN A 41 0.71 -2.30 -15.32
C ASN A 41 0.87 -1.24 -16.42
N ALA A 42 0.97 0.04 -16.06
CA ALA A 42 1.20 1.12 -17.02
C ALA A 42 2.56 1.06 -17.71
N LEU A 43 3.58 0.45 -17.08
CA LEU A 43 4.85 0.15 -17.74
C LEU A 43 4.71 -0.87 -18.88
N CYS A 44 3.73 -1.75 -18.83
CA CYS A 44 3.52 -2.79 -19.84
C CYS A 44 2.78 -2.21 -21.06
N ARG A 45 3.35 -2.34 -22.26
CA ARG A 45 2.69 -1.94 -23.53
C ARG A 45 1.40 -2.67 -23.79
N SER A 46 1.30 -3.92 -23.35
CA SER A 46 0.05 -4.68 -23.36
C SER A 46 -0.48 -4.76 -21.93
N PRO A 47 -1.68 -4.24 -21.64
CA PRO A 47 -2.29 -4.37 -20.32
C PRO A 47 -2.51 -5.83 -19.97
N PHE A 48 -2.33 -6.18 -18.70
CA PHE A 48 -2.82 -7.46 -18.22
C PHE A 48 -4.34 -7.48 -18.31
N SER A 49 -4.90 -8.59 -18.79
CA SER A 49 -6.33 -8.74 -19.07
C SER A 49 -7.22 -8.53 -17.84
N ASP A 50 -6.68 -8.72 -16.64
CA ASP A 50 -7.32 -8.56 -15.34
C ASP A 50 -7.30 -7.10 -14.80
N THR A 51 -6.87 -6.12 -15.61
CA THR A 51 -6.62 -4.74 -15.14
C THR A 51 -7.65 -3.71 -15.55
N LYS A 52 -8.84 -4.14 -16.00
CA LYS A 52 -9.91 -3.23 -16.43
C LYS A 52 -10.47 -2.33 -15.31
N GLN A 53 -10.28 -2.70 -14.04
CA GLN A 53 -10.55 -1.86 -12.87
C GLN A 53 -9.33 -1.95 -11.96
N GLN A 54 -8.63 -0.84 -11.73
CA GLN A 54 -7.45 -0.80 -10.89
C GLN A 54 -7.59 0.26 -9.82
N ASP A 55 -7.31 -0.14 -8.60
CA ASP A 55 -7.05 0.78 -7.51
C ASP A 55 -5.70 1.47 -7.76
N VAL A 56 -5.69 2.79 -7.70
CA VAL A 56 -4.48 3.61 -7.74
C VAL A 56 -4.07 3.89 -6.30
N ASN A 57 -3.00 3.26 -5.84
CA ASN A 57 -2.49 3.50 -4.49
C ASN A 57 -1.63 4.77 -4.50
N LEU A 58 -2.09 5.77 -3.76
CA LEU A 58 -1.39 7.02 -3.48
C LEU A 58 -0.82 6.94 -2.06
N VAL A 59 0.50 7.07 -1.94
CA VAL A 59 1.18 7.10 -0.65
C VAL A 59 1.69 8.51 -0.41
N TYR A 60 1.29 9.07 0.73
CA TYR A 60 1.81 10.33 1.23
C TYR A 60 3.10 10.08 2.01
N TYR A 61 4.14 10.82 1.65
CA TYR A 61 5.48 10.64 2.18
C TYR A 61 6.06 11.94 2.74
N ALA A 62 5.21 12.79 3.30
CA ALA A 62 5.63 13.91 4.13
C ALA A 62 5.34 13.62 5.62
N ASN A 63 6.06 14.32 6.50
CA ASN A 63 6.21 13.94 7.92
C ASN A 63 5.07 14.40 8.85
N ASP A 64 3.94 14.89 8.33
CA ASP A 64 2.87 15.46 9.16
C ASP A 64 1.48 14.92 8.77
N ILE A 65 0.79 14.30 9.74
CA ILE A 65 -0.57 13.76 9.59
C ILE A 65 -1.63 14.86 9.36
N LEU A 66 -1.43 16.05 9.92
CA LEU A 66 -2.33 17.18 9.67
C LEU A 66 -2.18 17.67 8.23
N ASP A 67 -0.95 17.69 7.72
CA ASP A 67 -0.70 18.01 6.31
C ASP A 67 -1.17 16.89 5.37
N PHE A 68 -1.15 15.62 5.80
CA PHE A 68 -1.76 14.51 5.07
C PHE A 68 -3.26 14.75 4.82
N LYS A 69 -4.06 14.99 5.86
CA LYS A 69 -5.50 15.26 5.70
C LYS A 69 -5.75 16.48 4.81
N LYS A 70 -5.03 17.58 5.06
CA LYS A 70 -5.12 18.80 4.27
C LYS A 70 -4.79 18.54 2.79
N SER A 71 -3.79 17.71 2.51
CA SER A 71 -3.40 17.38 1.15
C SER A 71 -4.45 16.53 0.42
N ILE A 72 -5.19 15.67 1.13
CA ILE A 72 -6.35 14.97 0.58
C ILE A 72 -7.46 15.97 0.25
N ASP A 73 -7.81 16.86 1.18
CA ASP A 73 -8.85 17.86 0.97
C ASP A 73 -8.52 18.76 -0.24
N VAL A 74 -7.26 19.19 -0.39
CA VAL A 74 -6.79 19.94 -1.57
C VAL A 74 -6.93 19.11 -2.85
N THR A 75 -6.52 17.84 -2.81
CA THR A 75 -6.60 16.94 -3.98
C THR A 75 -8.05 16.73 -4.41
N VAL A 76 -8.96 16.46 -3.48
CA VAL A 76 -10.40 16.29 -3.75
C VAL A 76 -10.99 17.57 -4.35
N ASN A 77 -10.71 18.74 -3.76
CA ASN A 77 -11.16 20.02 -4.32
C ASN A 77 -10.65 20.26 -5.75
N ASN A 78 -9.41 19.84 -6.06
CA ASN A 78 -8.87 19.93 -7.41
C ASN A 78 -9.54 18.93 -8.37
N LEU A 79 -9.82 17.71 -7.90
CA LEU A 79 -10.56 16.71 -8.66
C LEU A 79 -11.99 17.20 -8.97
N ASP A 80 -12.70 17.79 -8.00
CA ASP A 80 -14.04 18.36 -8.19
C ASP A 80 -14.06 19.45 -9.25
N LYS A 81 -13.04 20.33 -9.27
CA LYS A 81 -12.89 21.37 -10.30
C LYS A 81 -12.65 20.79 -11.70
N LEU A 82 -12.00 19.63 -11.80
CA LEU A 82 -11.77 18.96 -13.08
C LEU A 82 -13.02 18.21 -13.56
N VAL A 83 -13.76 17.57 -12.65
CA VAL A 83 -14.97 16.79 -12.99
C VAL A 83 -16.17 17.69 -13.30
N SER A 84 -16.33 18.80 -12.58
CA SER A 84 -17.39 19.79 -12.83
C SER A 84 -17.34 20.45 -14.21
N GLN A 85 -16.22 20.30 -14.94
CA GLN A 85 -16.08 20.79 -16.31
C GLN A 85 -16.65 19.81 -17.36
N ASP A 86 -16.86 18.52 -17.04
CA ASP A 86 -17.06 17.50 -18.09
C ASP A 86 -18.23 16.50 -17.95
N LEU A 87 -18.98 16.36 -16.84
CA LEU A 87 -20.35 15.74 -16.75
C LEU A 87 -20.73 15.36 -15.31
N CYS A 88 -22.04 15.16 -15.12
CA CYS A 88 -22.87 15.06 -13.90
C CYS A 88 -22.61 13.91 -12.89
N ASN A 89 -21.38 13.45 -12.69
CA ASN A 89 -21.10 12.37 -11.73
C ASN A 89 -20.29 12.89 -10.53
N GLU A 90 -20.85 12.75 -9.33
CA GLU A 90 -20.21 13.20 -8.08
C GLU A 90 -19.02 12.33 -7.70
N ILE A 91 -17.94 12.96 -7.22
CA ILE A 91 -16.83 12.27 -6.57
C ILE A 91 -17.29 11.77 -5.21
N LYS A 92 -17.04 10.48 -4.93
CA LYS A 92 -17.34 9.90 -3.61
C LYS A 92 -16.06 9.78 -2.80
N VAL A 93 -16.05 10.30 -1.57
CA VAL A 93 -14.95 10.15 -0.62
C VAL A 93 -15.38 9.27 0.54
N GLU A 94 -14.60 8.23 0.84
CA GLU A 94 -14.83 7.31 1.95
C GLU A 94 -13.59 7.18 2.82
N ARG A 95 -13.69 7.51 4.11
CA ARG A 95 -12.64 7.22 5.08
C ARG A 95 -12.75 5.75 5.53
N ILE A 96 -11.63 5.04 5.55
CA ILE A 96 -11.60 3.64 6.02
C ILE A 96 -11.65 3.63 7.56
N PRO A 97 -12.69 3.03 8.19
CA PRO A 97 -12.83 3.03 9.64
C PRO A 97 -11.60 2.46 10.36
N GLY A 98 -11.18 3.11 11.44
CA GLY A 98 -10.02 2.68 12.23
C GLY A 98 -8.65 3.01 11.64
N THR A 99 -8.59 3.71 10.50
CA THR A 99 -7.32 4.07 9.84
C THR A 99 -7.28 5.55 9.42
N PRO A 100 -6.09 6.09 9.07
CA PRO A 100 -5.99 7.36 8.38
C PRO A 100 -6.27 7.24 6.87
N GLU A 101 -6.58 6.06 6.32
CA GLU A 101 -6.72 5.87 4.87
C GLU A 101 -8.05 6.38 4.30
N TYR A 102 -8.03 6.81 3.03
CA TYR A 102 -9.20 7.29 2.29
C TYR A 102 -9.30 6.60 0.93
N ASN A 103 -10.53 6.30 0.50
CA ASN A 103 -10.85 5.98 -0.87
C ASN A 103 -11.56 7.17 -1.52
N VAL A 104 -11.13 7.56 -2.72
CA VAL A 104 -11.82 8.54 -3.55
C VAL A 104 -12.20 7.85 -4.84
N PHE A 105 -13.49 7.85 -5.16
CA PHE A 105 -14.04 7.21 -6.35
C PHE A 105 -14.35 8.27 -7.39
N LEU A 106 -13.73 8.13 -8.56
CA LEU A 106 -13.94 9.02 -9.69
C LEU A 106 -14.99 8.43 -10.64
N PRO A 107 -15.70 9.29 -11.41
CA PRO A 107 -16.70 8.87 -12.42
C PRO A 107 -16.22 7.87 -13.48
N CYS A 108 -14.91 7.78 -13.74
CA CYS A 108 -14.30 6.89 -14.72
C CYS A 108 -13.91 5.51 -14.16
N TYR A 109 -14.57 5.05 -13.10
CA TYR A 109 -14.27 3.78 -12.40
C TYR A 109 -12.84 3.70 -11.83
N VAL A 110 -12.21 4.86 -11.60
CA VAL A 110 -10.93 4.95 -10.90
C VAL A 110 -11.21 5.03 -9.41
N ARG A 111 -10.60 4.13 -8.66
CA ARG A 111 -10.54 4.22 -7.20
C ARG A 111 -9.13 4.68 -6.81
N LEU A 112 -9.03 5.89 -6.28
CA LEU A 112 -7.81 6.41 -5.68
C LEU A 112 -7.80 5.99 -4.20
N LYS A 113 -6.80 5.21 -3.80
CA LYS A 113 -6.58 4.80 -2.42
C LYS A 113 -5.46 5.66 -1.81
N PHE A 114 -5.82 6.60 -0.96
CA PHE A 114 -4.88 7.47 -0.25
C PHE A 114 -4.46 6.83 1.07
N THR A 115 -3.15 6.71 1.24
CA THR A 115 -2.51 6.09 2.41
C THR A 115 -1.39 6.98 2.91
N TRP A 116 -1.18 7.01 4.22
CA TRP A 116 -0.05 7.72 4.83
C TRP A 116 1.03 6.70 5.18
N ALA A 117 2.26 6.92 4.73
CA ALA A 117 3.41 6.17 5.21
C ALA A 117 4.10 6.94 6.35
N ALA A 118 4.16 6.37 7.54
CA ALA A 118 4.96 6.92 8.62
C ALA A 118 6.45 6.61 8.36
N ILE A 119 7.13 7.56 7.72
CA ILE A 119 8.52 7.45 7.24
C ILE A 119 9.56 8.05 8.20
N GLY A 120 9.11 8.64 9.31
CA GLY A 120 9.97 9.27 10.31
C GLY A 120 10.91 10.34 9.72
N ASN A 121 12.16 10.37 10.19
CA ASN A 121 13.20 11.29 9.67
C ASN A 121 14.00 10.69 8.51
N SER A 122 13.42 9.76 7.74
CA SER A 122 14.14 9.09 6.65
C SER A 122 14.72 10.10 5.66
N LYS A 123 16.03 9.97 5.38
CA LYS A 123 16.70 10.76 4.32
C LYS A 123 16.22 10.38 2.92
N ASN A 124 15.59 9.20 2.76
CA ASN A 124 15.02 8.74 1.50
C ASN A 124 13.63 8.10 1.71
N PRO A 125 12.60 8.93 1.91
CA PRO A 125 11.22 8.48 2.13
C PRO A 125 10.69 7.51 1.09
N LEU A 126 10.97 7.79 -0.18
CA LEU A 126 10.46 7.00 -1.28
C LEU A 126 11.10 5.60 -1.29
N SER A 127 12.39 5.50 -1.01
CA SER A 127 13.06 4.21 -0.86
C SER A 127 12.44 3.40 0.28
N HIS A 128 12.16 4.02 1.43
CA HIS A 128 11.48 3.36 2.54
C HIS A 128 10.13 2.79 2.08
N ILE A 129 9.28 3.60 1.47
CA ILE A 129 7.96 3.18 0.96
C ILE A 129 8.07 2.04 -0.03
N LEU A 130 8.99 2.12 -0.98
CA LEU A 130 9.10 1.11 -2.03
C LEU A 130 9.45 -0.26 -1.48
N HIS A 131 10.42 -0.34 -0.59
CA HIS A 131 10.80 -1.62 -0.04
C HIS A 131 9.79 -2.15 1.00
N SER A 132 8.90 -1.28 1.48
CA SER A 132 7.84 -1.62 2.42
C SER A 132 6.76 -2.56 1.84
N PHE A 133 6.79 -2.77 0.51
CA PHE A 133 5.91 -3.69 -0.19
C PHE A 133 6.30 -5.16 0.04
N ASP A 134 5.27 -5.98 0.25
CA ASP A 134 5.34 -7.42 0.45
C ASP A 134 5.80 -8.24 -0.76
N MET A 135 5.98 -7.62 -1.93
CA MET A 135 6.48 -8.31 -3.13
C MET A 135 7.44 -7.38 -3.87
N ASP A 136 8.62 -7.87 -4.26
CA ASP A 136 9.62 -7.09 -5.02
C ASP A 136 9.04 -6.51 -6.33
N ILE A 137 8.17 -7.26 -7.01
CA ILE A 137 7.45 -6.84 -8.22
C ILE A 137 6.49 -5.65 -8.00
N CYS A 138 6.18 -5.31 -6.75
CA CYS A 138 5.40 -4.13 -6.38
C CYS A 138 6.26 -2.94 -5.94
N GLN A 139 7.59 -3.06 -5.89
CA GLN A 139 8.50 -2.03 -5.36
C GLN A 139 8.82 -0.97 -6.43
N ILE A 140 7.77 -0.32 -6.94
CA ILE A 140 7.81 0.70 -7.98
C ILE A 140 6.87 1.86 -7.66
N ALA A 141 7.28 3.06 -8.02
CA ALA A 141 6.55 4.31 -7.84
C ALA A 141 6.61 5.21 -9.07
N PHE A 142 5.62 6.07 -9.20
CA PHE A 142 5.59 7.19 -10.12
C PHE A 142 5.41 8.49 -9.32
N THR A 143 6.31 9.45 -9.53
CA THR A 143 6.38 10.73 -8.80
C THR A 143 5.92 11.92 -9.65
N GLY A 144 5.08 11.70 -10.66
CA GLY A 144 4.56 12.75 -11.55
C GLY A 144 5.43 13.04 -12.79
N ASP A 145 6.74 12.90 -12.64
CA ASP A 145 7.75 13.17 -13.68
C ASP A 145 8.62 11.95 -14.01
N LYS A 146 8.93 11.11 -13.02
CA LYS A 146 9.78 9.93 -13.15
C LYS A 146 9.16 8.68 -12.54
N ILE A 147 9.66 7.53 -12.99
CA ILE A 147 9.38 6.23 -12.41
C ILE A 147 10.60 5.86 -11.57
N VAL A 148 10.37 5.52 -10.31
CA VAL A 148 11.40 5.11 -9.36
C VAL A 148 11.10 3.69 -8.91
N SER A 149 12.12 2.86 -8.81
CA SER A 149 11.99 1.47 -8.42
C SER A 149 13.20 1.01 -7.65
N THR A 150 13.05 -0.08 -6.91
CA THR A 150 14.18 -0.74 -6.26
C THR A 150 14.93 -1.65 -7.24
N PHE A 151 16.14 -2.07 -6.88
CA PHE A 151 16.87 -3.08 -7.64
C PHE A 151 16.15 -4.45 -7.68
N PRO A 152 15.58 -4.96 -6.57
CA PRO A 152 14.73 -6.16 -6.59
C PRO A 152 13.59 -6.09 -7.62
N PHE A 153 12.93 -4.94 -7.77
CA PHE A 153 11.91 -4.78 -8.80
C PHE A 153 12.47 -4.98 -10.22
N LEU A 154 13.62 -4.38 -10.52
CA LEU A 154 14.26 -4.52 -11.83
C LEU A 154 14.66 -5.97 -12.10
N GLN A 155 15.19 -6.65 -11.08
CA GLN A 155 15.50 -8.07 -11.17
C GLN A 155 14.22 -8.88 -11.45
N ALA A 156 13.13 -8.61 -10.74
CA ALA A 156 11.86 -9.30 -10.92
C ALA A 156 11.30 -9.17 -12.35
N LEU A 157 11.43 -7.98 -12.94
CA LEU A 157 11.07 -7.75 -14.34
C LEU A 157 11.98 -8.50 -15.32
N ALA A 158 13.29 -8.47 -15.09
CA ALA A 158 14.28 -9.09 -15.98
C ALA A 158 14.16 -10.62 -16.02
N THR A 159 13.93 -11.24 -14.85
CA THR A 159 13.84 -12.71 -14.72
C THR A 159 12.43 -13.24 -14.87
N LYS A 160 11.42 -12.35 -14.92
CA LYS A 160 10.00 -12.70 -14.83
C LYS A 160 9.72 -13.58 -13.62
N SER A 161 10.27 -13.20 -12.48
CA SER A 161 10.09 -13.92 -11.23
C SER A 161 9.98 -12.94 -10.07
N PHE A 162 9.46 -13.34 -8.93
CA PHE A 162 9.29 -12.44 -7.80
C PHE A 162 9.44 -13.17 -6.47
N ILE A 163 9.86 -12.42 -5.45
CA ILE A 163 9.94 -12.86 -4.05
C ILE A 163 8.82 -12.18 -3.28
N VAL A 164 8.20 -12.95 -2.39
CA VAL A 164 7.22 -12.45 -1.44
C VAL A 164 7.89 -12.31 -0.09
N TYR A 165 7.88 -11.10 0.46
CA TYR A 165 8.33 -10.81 1.81
C TYR A 165 7.11 -10.72 2.72
N SER A 166 6.88 -11.74 3.55
CA SER A 166 5.72 -11.82 4.43
C SER A 166 6.13 -11.51 5.86
N LEU A 167 5.63 -10.41 6.40
CA LEU A 167 5.38 -10.25 7.84
C LEU A 167 3.99 -10.84 8.08
N HIS A 168 3.90 -11.95 8.83
CA HIS A 168 2.67 -12.61 9.27
C HIS A 168 1.48 -12.46 8.34
N ALA A 169 1.23 -13.51 7.54
CA ALA A 169 0.17 -13.63 6.57
C ALA A 169 -1.03 -12.70 6.85
N ARG A 170 -1.02 -11.52 6.20
CA ARG A 170 -2.27 -10.90 5.69
C ARG A 170 -3.14 -12.06 5.28
N SER A 171 -4.34 -12.22 5.87
CA SER A 171 -5.20 -13.41 5.76
C SER A 171 -4.76 -14.25 4.55
N PRO A 172 -4.16 -15.45 4.72
CA PRO A 172 -3.41 -16.14 3.67
C PRO A 172 -4.07 -16.08 2.29
N LYS A 173 -5.41 -16.08 2.27
CA LYS A 173 -6.27 -15.81 1.12
C LYS A 173 -5.94 -14.55 0.30
N HIS A 174 -5.73 -13.38 0.91
CA HIS A 174 -5.37 -12.14 0.21
C HIS A 174 -3.97 -12.22 -0.41
N LEU A 175 -2.99 -12.75 0.32
CA LEU A 175 -1.64 -12.92 -0.21
C LEU A 175 -1.63 -13.93 -1.36
N CYS A 176 -2.26 -15.09 -1.20
CA CYS A 176 -2.43 -16.10 -2.25
C CYS A 176 -3.14 -15.54 -3.48
N THR A 177 -4.17 -14.72 -3.31
CA THR A 177 -4.86 -14.07 -4.44
C THR A 177 -3.92 -13.14 -5.21
N ARG A 178 -3.07 -12.38 -4.50
CA ARG A 178 -2.08 -11.50 -5.13
C ARG A 178 -0.95 -12.28 -5.81
N ILE A 179 -0.48 -13.36 -5.20
CA ILE A 179 0.51 -14.27 -5.79
C ILE A 179 -0.06 -14.86 -7.09
N ALA A 180 -1.24 -15.48 -7.01
CA ALA A 180 -1.91 -16.07 -8.16
C ALA A 180 -2.13 -15.05 -9.29
N LYS A 181 -2.48 -13.81 -8.94
CA LYS A 181 -2.59 -12.71 -9.89
C LYS A 181 -1.29 -12.48 -10.67
N TYR A 182 -0.14 -12.40 -10.01
CA TYR A 182 1.14 -12.22 -10.71
C TYR A 182 1.62 -13.48 -11.44
N CYS A 183 1.31 -14.67 -10.93
CA CYS A 183 1.56 -15.92 -11.65
C CYS A 183 0.77 -15.98 -12.97
N ASN A 184 -0.52 -15.63 -12.95
CA ASN A 184 -1.37 -15.56 -14.15
C ASN A 184 -0.88 -14.52 -15.18
N ARG A 185 -0.07 -13.57 -14.74
CA ARG A 185 0.55 -12.54 -15.58
C ARG A 185 1.88 -12.99 -16.18
N GLY A 186 2.30 -14.22 -15.91
CA GLY A 186 3.50 -14.85 -16.45
C GLY A 186 4.76 -14.64 -15.63
N PHE A 187 4.63 -14.30 -14.33
CA PHE A 187 5.76 -14.27 -13.40
C PHE A 187 5.83 -15.56 -12.58
N ASN A 188 7.03 -16.00 -12.24
CA ASN A 188 7.25 -17.16 -11.37
C ASN A 188 7.50 -16.72 -9.94
N LEU A 189 6.77 -17.27 -8.97
CA LEU A 189 7.13 -17.14 -7.57
C LEU A 189 8.44 -17.91 -7.34
N LEU A 190 9.48 -17.24 -6.85
CA LEU A 190 10.72 -17.91 -6.46
C LEU A 190 10.65 -18.42 -5.02
N GLU A 191 10.26 -17.53 -4.12
CA GLU A 191 10.33 -17.77 -2.69
C GLU A 191 9.31 -16.93 -1.93
N THR A 192 8.88 -17.45 -0.79
CA THR A 192 8.23 -16.66 0.25
C THR A 192 9.16 -16.61 1.45
N VAL A 193 9.73 -15.44 1.71
CA VAL A 193 10.55 -15.19 2.89
C VAL A 193 9.61 -14.81 4.02
N ASN A 194 9.56 -15.67 5.05
CA ASN A 194 8.71 -15.46 6.20
C ASN A 194 9.54 -14.88 7.36
N PHE A 195 9.07 -13.77 7.92
CA PHE A 195 9.75 -13.05 9.01
C PHE A 195 8.99 -13.15 10.35
N ASP A 196 8.12 -14.16 10.50
CA ASP A 196 7.28 -14.34 11.69
C ASP A 196 8.09 -14.42 13.00
N GLY A 197 9.18 -15.19 13.00
CA GLY A 197 10.00 -15.35 14.21
C GLY A 197 10.73 -14.07 14.62
N GLU A 198 11.17 -13.30 13.63
CA GLU A 198 11.82 -12.02 13.86
C GLU A 198 10.81 -10.93 14.23
N PHE A 199 9.58 -11.00 13.72
CA PHE A 199 8.49 -10.10 14.07
C PHE A 199 8.04 -10.27 15.52
N ASP A 200 7.88 -11.51 16.00
CA ASP A 200 7.54 -11.78 17.40
C ASP A 200 8.64 -11.25 18.33
N SER A 201 9.91 -11.51 17.99
CA SER A 201 11.05 -10.97 18.73
C SER A 201 11.06 -9.43 18.73
N LEU A 202 10.68 -8.81 17.63
CA LEU A 202 10.61 -7.36 17.49
C LEU A 202 9.49 -6.73 18.32
N MET A 203 8.34 -7.39 18.39
CA MET A 203 7.19 -6.97 19.20
C MET A 203 7.47 -7.08 20.70
N GLU A 204 8.16 -8.15 21.11
CA GLU A 204 8.65 -8.33 22.49
C GLU A 204 9.63 -7.22 22.88
N GLN A 205 10.59 -6.88 22.00
CA GLN A 205 11.54 -5.80 22.23
C GLN A 205 10.89 -4.40 22.34
N GLU A 206 9.78 -4.19 21.64
CA GLU A 206 9.06 -2.92 21.63
C GLU A 206 7.97 -2.81 22.71
N GLU A 207 7.89 -3.81 23.60
CA GLU A 207 6.88 -3.92 24.67
C GLU A 207 5.43 -3.77 24.16
N ILE A 208 5.18 -4.06 22.88
CA ILE A 208 3.85 -3.95 22.30
C ILE A 208 3.05 -5.18 22.74
N PRO A 209 1.92 -5.03 23.46
CA PRO A 209 1.19 -6.17 23.99
C PRO A 209 0.66 -7.06 22.86
N LEU A 210 1.10 -8.32 22.82
CA LEU A 210 0.68 -9.35 21.85
C LEU A 210 -0.77 -9.85 22.07
N TYR A 211 -1.45 -9.34 23.09
CA TYR A 211 -2.78 -9.76 23.48
C TYR A 211 -3.67 -8.56 23.83
N ARG A 212 -4.98 -8.71 23.56
CA ARG A 212 -6.00 -7.86 24.17
C ARG A 212 -6.60 -8.62 25.34
N VAL A 213 -6.73 -7.94 26.48
CA VAL A 213 -7.49 -8.44 27.63
C VAL A 213 -8.90 -7.87 27.54
N GLU A 214 -9.90 -8.73 27.53
CA GLU A 214 -11.28 -8.32 27.80
C GLU A 214 -11.71 -8.86 29.15
N HIS A 215 -12.37 -7.99 29.92
CA HIS A 215 -13.04 -8.35 31.15
C HIS A 215 -14.51 -8.55 30.81
N LEU A 216 -15.00 -9.77 31.00
CA LEU A 216 -16.38 -10.15 30.78
C LEU A 216 -17.04 -10.30 32.14
N THR A 217 -18.19 -9.65 32.30
CA THR A 217 -19.09 -9.87 33.43
C THR A 217 -20.25 -10.70 32.92
N TYR A 218 -20.51 -11.85 33.55
CA TYR A 218 -21.65 -12.69 33.23
C TYR A 218 -22.24 -13.26 34.52
N ILE A 219 -23.48 -13.70 34.44
CA ILE A 219 -24.17 -14.35 35.57
C ILE A 219 -24.10 -15.85 35.31
N ASP A 220 -23.61 -16.61 36.29
CA ASP A 220 -23.52 -18.07 36.19
C ASP A 220 -24.89 -18.74 36.42
N ASP A 221 -24.93 -20.07 36.32
CA ASP A 221 -26.16 -20.85 36.42
C ASP A 221 -26.81 -20.77 37.82
N ASP A 222 -26.06 -20.33 38.83
CA ASP A 222 -26.53 -20.14 40.21
C ASP A 222 -27.02 -18.70 40.47
N GLY A 223 -26.95 -17.82 39.47
CA GLY A 223 -27.42 -16.43 39.57
C GLY A 223 -26.39 -15.45 40.12
N GLU A 224 -25.14 -15.88 40.31
CA GLU A 224 -24.07 -15.05 40.87
C GLU A 224 -23.29 -14.33 39.75
N ILE A 225 -22.89 -13.08 40.04
CA ILE A 225 -22.11 -12.28 39.08
C ILE A 225 -20.65 -12.75 39.11
N GLN A 226 -20.19 -13.27 37.98
CA GLN A 226 -18.82 -13.69 37.78
C GLN A 226 -18.05 -12.72 36.88
N PHE A 227 -16.74 -12.69 37.10
CA PHE A 227 -15.78 -11.92 36.31
C PHE A 227 -14.79 -12.86 35.63
N ALA A 228 -14.84 -12.94 34.31
CA ALA A 228 -13.83 -13.65 33.54
C ALA A 228 -12.88 -12.66 32.86
N THR A 229 -11.59 -12.99 32.91
CA THR A 229 -10.58 -12.30 32.11
C THR A 229 -10.22 -13.19 30.94
N LYS A 230 -10.61 -12.79 29.73
CA LYS A 230 -10.29 -13.53 28.51
C LYS A 230 -9.13 -12.84 27.81
N LYS A 231 -8.01 -13.55 27.71
CA LYS A 231 -6.86 -13.12 26.90
C LYS A 231 -7.11 -13.56 25.47
N PHE A 232 -7.26 -12.60 24.58
CA PHE A 232 -7.30 -12.84 23.14
C PHE A 232 -5.90 -12.57 22.59
N HIS A 233 -5.17 -13.64 22.27
CA HIS A 233 -4.05 -13.53 21.34
C HIS A 233 -4.61 -13.05 20.01
N ARG A 234 -4.21 -11.85 19.57
CA ARG A 234 -4.87 -11.19 18.44
C ARG A 234 -4.64 -11.95 17.14
N SER A 235 -5.68 -12.00 16.31
CA SER A 235 -5.52 -11.95 14.85
C SER A 235 -5.31 -10.47 14.46
N PHE A 236 -4.18 -10.20 13.82
CA PHE A 236 -3.37 -8.98 13.94
C PHE A 236 -3.77 -7.74 13.12
N ILE A 237 -5.01 -7.57 12.67
CA ILE A 237 -5.26 -6.63 11.55
C ILE A 237 -5.47 -5.15 11.96
N ASN A 238 -5.89 -4.83 13.19
CA ASN A 238 -6.49 -3.50 13.41
C ASN A 238 -5.82 -2.53 14.40
N ASN A 239 -4.75 -2.90 15.11
CA ASN A 239 -4.27 -2.06 16.23
C ASN A 239 -2.78 -2.22 16.56
N VAL A 240 -1.98 -2.58 15.56
CA VAL A 240 -0.53 -2.52 15.68
C VAL A 240 -0.08 -1.40 14.77
N ASP A 241 0.86 -0.57 15.22
CA ASP A 241 1.51 0.41 14.35
C ASP A 241 2.30 -0.37 13.28
N THR A 242 1.61 -0.72 12.21
CA THR A 242 2.15 -1.51 11.11
C THR A 242 3.36 -0.84 10.51
N PHE A 243 3.51 0.48 10.65
CA PHE A 243 4.61 1.24 10.08
C PHE A 243 5.90 1.12 10.90
N ARG A 244 5.83 1.13 12.24
CA ARG A 244 7.01 0.94 13.09
C ARG A 244 7.63 -0.46 12.92
N LEU A 245 6.78 -1.46 12.70
CA LEU A 245 7.21 -2.82 12.39
C LEU A 245 7.69 -2.95 10.95
N GLN A 246 7.07 -2.20 10.03
CA GLN A 246 7.52 -2.10 8.65
C GLN A 246 8.89 -1.44 8.53
N GLU A 247 9.23 -0.41 9.31
CA GLU A 247 10.56 0.22 9.34
C GLU A 247 11.65 -0.76 9.83
N LYS A 248 11.35 -1.53 10.87
CA LYS A 248 12.26 -2.56 11.40
C LYS A 248 12.39 -3.77 10.46
N PHE A 249 11.30 -4.23 9.87
CA PHE A 249 11.33 -5.19 8.77
C PHE A 249 12.15 -4.68 7.58
N MET A 250 12.00 -3.39 7.29
CA MET A 250 12.77 -2.71 6.26
C MET A 250 14.27 -2.77 6.53
N HIS A 251 14.68 -2.59 7.78
CA HIS A 251 16.07 -2.78 8.19
C HIS A 251 16.57 -4.21 8.02
N MET A 252 15.70 -5.21 8.20
CA MET A 252 16.07 -6.62 8.03
C MET A 252 16.22 -7.02 6.55
N VAL A 253 15.27 -6.59 5.70
CA VAL A 253 15.27 -6.92 4.26
C VAL A 253 16.33 -6.09 3.51
N CYS A 254 16.64 -4.88 3.99
CA CYS A 254 17.61 -3.99 3.36
C CYS A 254 18.52 -3.33 4.42
N PRO A 255 19.53 -4.05 4.96
CA PRO A 255 20.43 -3.54 6.00
C PRO A 255 21.20 -2.28 5.59
N GLN A 256 21.37 -2.07 4.29
CA GLN A 256 22.05 -0.91 3.70
C GLN A 256 21.34 0.42 3.99
N LEU A 257 20.04 0.40 4.36
CA LEU A 257 19.34 1.59 4.83
C LEU A 257 19.91 2.14 6.16
N LEU A 258 20.67 1.35 6.93
CA LEU A 258 21.36 1.80 8.14
C LEU A 258 22.44 2.86 7.89
N GLN A 259 23.01 2.90 6.68
CA GLN A 259 24.06 3.88 6.35
C GLN A 259 23.50 5.28 6.08
N TYR A 260 22.18 5.42 5.97
CA TYR A 260 21.52 6.66 5.56
C TYR A 260 20.43 7.14 6.53
N ALA A 261 20.10 6.41 7.60
CA ALA A 261 19.35 6.96 8.75
C ALA A 261 20.22 7.96 9.52
#